data_AF-A0A942CTF4-F1
#
_entry.id   AF-A0A942CTF4-F1
#
_cell.length_a   1.000
_cell.length_b   1.000
_cell.length_c   1.000
_cell.angle_alpha   90.00
_cell.angle_beta   90.00
_cell.angle_gamma   90.00
#
_symmetry.space_group_name_H-M   'P 1'
#
loop_
_entity.id
_entity.type
_entity.pdbx_description
1 polymer ?
#
loop_
_entity_poly.entity_id
_entity_poly.type
_entity_poly.pdbx_seq_one_letter_code
_entity_poly.pdbx_strand_id
1 'polypeptide(L)'
;MPDTKPKEQVPPDVQAQAQTSDTGSAPTAQPPASVLVAAGAVAATADGGVTATTWLNNQKVTALWGIAENRNSWMALSGPGWVKLANNSDTAVVALTKLASHAKELQTIVNCRQEADGMIHEIYAW
;
A
#
# COMPACT_ATOMS: atom_id res chain seq x y z
N MET A 1 -65.56 6.44 13.28
CA MET A 1 -65.10 5.33 12.42
C MET A 1 -65.64 5.56 11.01
N PRO A 2 -64.86 5.56 9.92
CA PRO A 2 -63.40 5.63 9.76
C PRO A 2 -62.92 6.84 8.92
N ASP A 3 -61.70 7.30 9.21
CA ASP A 3 -60.88 8.19 8.37
C ASP A 3 -60.62 7.57 6.99
N THR A 4 -60.93 8.30 5.91
CA THR A 4 -60.45 7.97 4.57
C THR A 4 -59.63 9.15 4.03
N LYS A 5 -58.32 9.12 4.31
CA LYS A 5 -57.34 10.07 3.78
C LYS A 5 -57.26 9.96 2.24
N PRO A 6 -57.05 11.09 1.52
CA PRO A 6 -56.79 11.08 0.10
C PRO A 6 -55.48 10.38 -0.24
N LYS A 7 -55.48 9.71 -1.39
CA LYS A 7 -54.36 8.99 -2.00
C LYS A 7 -53.43 10.02 -2.62
N GLU A 8 -52.37 10.40 -1.92
CA GLU A 8 -51.30 11.24 -2.47
C GLU A 8 -50.16 10.33 -2.95
N GLN A 9 -49.95 10.34 -4.27
CA GLN A 9 -48.89 9.62 -4.96
C GLN A 9 -47.51 10.07 -4.47
N VAL A 10 -46.65 9.07 -4.26
CA VAL A 10 -45.23 9.21 -3.92
C VAL A 10 -44.49 9.95 -5.06
N PRO A 11 -43.82 11.09 -4.80
CA PRO A 11 -42.90 11.68 -5.75
C PRO A 11 -41.58 10.88 -5.81
N PRO A 12 -40.98 10.68 -7.00
CA PRO A 12 -39.77 9.91 -7.15
C PRO A 12 -38.53 10.70 -6.71
N ASP A 13 -37.63 9.99 -6.02
CA ASP A 13 -36.18 10.21 -6.02
C ASP A 13 -35.65 11.52 -5.39
N VAL A 14 -35.69 11.60 -4.06
CA VAL A 14 -34.69 12.40 -3.31
C VAL A 14 -33.37 11.63 -3.28
N GLN A 15 -32.55 11.79 -4.32
CA GLN A 15 -31.14 11.41 -4.26
C GLN A 15 -30.43 12.34 -3.28
N ALA A 16 -30.32 11.91 -2.04
CA ALA A 16 -29.38 12.46 -1.08
C ALA A 16 -27.95 12.16 -1.58
N GLN A 17 -27.41 13.05 -2.41
CA GLN A 17 -25.97 13.08 -2.66
C GLN A 17 -25.28 13.62 -1.40
N ALA A 18 -25.01 12.72 -0.46
CA ALA A 18 -24.05 12.98 0.60
C ALA A 18 -22.69 13.21 -0.07
N GLN A 19 -22.25 14.47 -0.08
CA GLN A 19 -20.86 14.82 -0.34
C GLN A 19 -20.00 14.18 0.75
N THR A 20 -19.48 12.99 0.49
CA THR A 20 -18.39 12.44 1.27
C THR A 20 -17.11 13.10 0.79
N SER A 21 -16.71 14.14 1.53
CA SER A 21 -15.35 14.66 1.56
C SER A 21 -14.39 13.49 1.78
N ASP A 22 -13.75 13.00 0.72
CA ASP A 22 -12.75 11.96 0.86
C ASP A 22 -11.54 12.58 1.57
N THR A 23 -11.41 12.17 2.82
CA THR A 23 -10.48 12.72 3.79
C THR A 23 -9.14 12.07 3.51
N GLY A 24 -8.08 12.88 3.44
CA GLY A 24 -6.75 12.51 2.97
C GLY A 24 -6.28 11.11 3.40
N SER A 25 -5.69 10.41 2.44
CA SER A 25 -5.11 9.08 2.55
C SER A 25 -4.35 8.89 3.87
N ALA A 26 -5.00 8.24 4.82
CA ALA A 26 -4.34 7.78 6.03
C ALA A 26 -3.32 6.68 5.65
N PRO A 27 -2.13 6.64 6.28
CA PRO A 27 -1.22 5.52 6.10
C PRO A 27 -1.91 4.24 6.58
N THR A 28 -2.32 3.38 5.65
CA THR A 28 -3.01 2.14 6.01
C THR A 28 -2.03 1.21 6.72
N ALA A 29 -2.37 0.76 7.93
CA ALA A 29 -1.57 -0.16 8.73
C ALA A 29 -1.42 -1.56 8.10
N GLN A 30 -2.23 -1.86 7.09
CA GLN A 30 -2.20 -3.06 6.30
C GLN A 30 -1.94 -2.66 4.84
N PRO A 31 -1.13 -3.40 4.07
CA PRO A 31 -1.12 -3.25 2.63
C PRO A 31 -2.56 -3.40 2.10
N PRO A 32 -2.98 -2.60 1.11
CA PRO A 32 -4.35 -2.67 0.61
C PRO A 32 -4.68 -4.13 0.26
N ALA A 33 -5.84 -4.63 0.69
CA ALA A 33 -6.29 -6.00 0.40
C ALA A 33 -6.33 -6.30 -1.11
N SER A 34 -6.40 -5.25 -1.93
CA SER A 34 -6.25 -5.31 -3.38
C SER A 34 -4.85 -5.72 -3.86
N VAL A 35 -3.78 -5.65 -3.06
CA VAL A 35 -2.43 -6.12 -3.45
C VAL A 35 -2.30 -7.65 -3.34
N LEU A 36 -3.22 -8.32 -2.62
CA LEU A 36 -3.29 -9.79 -2.61
C LEU A 36 -3.99 -10.37 -3.86
N VAL A 37 -4.71 -9.52 -4.62
CA VAL A 37 -5.33 -9.88 -5.92
C VAL A 37 -4.75 -9.08 -7.09
N ALA A 38 -3.96 -8.03 -6.83
CA ALA A 38 -3.26 -7.26 -7.83
C ALA A 38 -1.75 -7.47 -7.70
N ALA A 39 -1.26 -8.52 -8.33
CA ALA A 39 0.07 -8.57 -8.91
C ALA A 39 0.24 -7.53 -10.05
N GLY A 40 -0.30 -6.32 -9.87
CA GLY A 40 -0.52 -5.35 -10.94
C GLY A 40 -1.47 -4.23 -10.52
N ALA A 41 -1.14 -3.51 -9.46
CA ALA A 41 -1.73 -2.18 -9.21
C ALA A 41 -0.70 -1.32 -8.46
N VAL A 42 0.44 -1.12 -9.10
CA VAL A 42 1.12 0.16 -9.00
C VAL A 42 0.11 1.21 -9.45
N ALA A 43 -0.10 2.28 -8.67
CA ALA A 43 -0.43 3.57 -9.29
C ALA A 43 0.85 4.06 -10.00
N ALA A 44 1.25 3.27 -11.00
CA ALA A 44 2.10 3.72 -12.07
C ALA A 44 1.21 4.64 -12.87
N THR A 45 1.61 5.90 -12.95
CA THR A 45 1.48 6.62 -14.21
C THR A 45 1.91 5.64 -15.31
N ALA A 46 0.99 5.33 -16.20
CA ALA A 46 0.97 4.13 -17.01
C ALA A 46 2.29 3.71 -17.68
N ASP A 47 2.41 2.39 -17.80
CA ASP A 47 3.14 1.61 -18.81
C ASP A 47 4.59 1.20 -18.49
N GLY A 48 4.78 -0.12 -18.43
CA GLY A 48 6.06 -0.79 -18.16
C GLY A 48 6.09 -1.48 -16.80
N GLY A 49 5.86 -2.80 -16.79
CA GLY A 49 6.36 -3.63 -15.69
C GLY A 49 7.83 -3.28 -15.43
N VAL A 50 8.27 -3.33 -14.17
CA VAL A 50 9.67 -3.08 -13.83
C VAL A 50 10.49 -4.14 -14.58
N THR A 51 11.02 -3.79 -15.75
CA THR A 51 11.82 -4.68 -16.60
C THR A 51 13.31 -4.48 -16.36
N ALA A 52 13.64 -3.50 -15.51
CA ALA A 52 15.00 -3.07 -15.21
C ALA A 52 15.15 -2.77 -13.70
N THR A 53 16.35 -3.03 -13.19
CA THR A 53 16.76 -2.64 -11.84
C THR A 53 16.57 -1.13 -11.65
N THR A 54 15.81 -0.75 -10.62
CA THR A 54 15.47 0.64 -10.31
C THR A 54 15.94 1.01 -8.92
N TRP A 55 16.58 2.17 -8.78
CA TRP A 55 16.96 2.72 -7.47
C TRP A 55 15.90 3.70 -6.96
N LEU A 56 15.31 3.38 -5.81
CA LEU A 56 14.40 4.23 -5.07
C LEU A 56 15.22 5.00 -4.03
N ASN A 57 15.67 6.19 -4.40
CA ASN A 57 16.53 7.02 -3.56
C ASN A 57 15.73 7.96 -2.66
N ASN A 58 16.35 8.37 -1.55
CA ASN A 58 15.81 9.37 -0.62
C ASN A 58 14.42 9.03 -0.06
N GLN A 59 14.16 7.75 0.21
CA GLN A 59 12.86 7.29 0.73
C GLN A 59 12.85 7.23 2.25
N LYS A 60 11.69 7.37 2.87
CA LYS A 60 11.50 7.05 4.29
C LYS A 60 10.61 5.83 4.45
N VAL A 61 10.97 4.95 5.39
CA VAL A 61 10.13 3.81 5.77
C VAL A 61 9.04 4.29 6.72
N THR A 62 7.79 4.24 6.28
CA THR A 62 6.63 4.73 7.04
C THR A 62 5.96 3.61 7.83
N ALA A 63 5.92 2.41 7.27
CA ALA A 63 5.32 1.24 7.91
C ALA A 63 6.01 -0.06 7.51
N LEU A 64 5.76 -1.10 8.31
CA LEU A 64 6.20 -2.47 8.06
C LEU A 64 5.00 -3.38 8.23
N TRP A 65 4.93 -4.41 7.40
CA TRP A 65 3.89 -5.42 7.49
C TRP A 65 4.44 -6.80 7.14
N GLY A 66 3.89 -7.83 7.78
CA GLY A 66 4.20 -9.21 7.48
C GLY A 66 3.07 -10.10 7.93
N ILE A 67 3.00 -11.29 7.33
CA ILE A 67 2.03 -12.33 7.65
C ILE A 67 2.75 -13.67 7.85
N ALA A 68 2.12 -14.58 8.60
CA ALA A 68 2.61 -15.94 8.83
C ALA A 68 2.48 -16.83 7.57
N GLU A 69 3.12 -16.41 6.49
CA GLU A 69 3.26 -17.13 5.22
C GLU A 69 4.73 -17.20 4.84
N ASN A 70 5.05 -18.05 3.86
CA ASN A 70 6.43 -18.25 3.43
C ASN A 70 7.02 -16.94 2.89
N ARG A 71 7.91 -16.32 3.69
CA ARG A 71 8.74 -15.18 3.30
C ARG A 71 7.92 -14.01 2.75
N ASN A 72 6.88 -13.64 3.48
CA ASN A 72 5.96 -12.58 3.11
C ASN A 72 6.14 -11.35 4.02
N SER A 73 7.12 -10.51 3.70
CA SER A 73 7.42 -9.27 4.40
C SER A 73 7.38 -8.06 3.45
N TRP A 74 6.85 -6.95 3.96
CA TRP A 74 6.58 -5.72 3.21
C TRP A 74 7.01 -4.50 4.00
N MET A 75 7.37 -3.46 3.28
CA MET A 75 7.57 -2.13 3.83
C MET A 75 6.82 -1.08 3.02
N ALA A 76 6.34 -0.05 3.70
CA ALA A 76 5.78 1.13 3.06
C ALA A 76 6.86 2.22 2.99
N LEU A 77 7.08 2.74 1.80
CA LEU A 77 7.94 3.89 1.55
C LEU A 77 7.10 5.14 1.33
N SER A 78 7.63 6.30 1.70
CA SER A 78 6.96 7.60 1.55
C SER A 78 6.60 7.95 0.11
N GLY A 79 7.35 7.45 -0.88
CA GLY A 79 7.08 7.67 -2.31
C GLY A 79 6.20 6.56 -2.91
N PRO A 80 6.77 5.40 -3.27
CA PRO A 80 6.06 4.36 -4.03
C PRO A 80 5.02 3.57 -3.21
N GLY A 81 4.90 3.81 -1.91
CA GLY A 81 3.98 3.08 -1.04
C GLY A 81 4.50 1.69 -0.67
N TRP A 82 3.60 0.71 -0.65
CA TRP A 82 3.92 -0.66 -0.22
C TRP A 82 4.74 -1.41 -1.26
N VAL A 83 5.91 -1.88 -0.84
CA VAL A 83 6.81 -2.73 -1.63
C VAL A 83 7.17 -3.99 -0.85
N LYS A 84 7.25 -5.11 -1.55
CA LYS A 84 7.63 -6.39 -0.96
C LYS A 84 9.16 -6.49 -0.83
N LEU A 85 9.63 -7.10 0.24
CA LEU A 85 11.05 -7.42 0.42
C LEU A 85 11.39 -8.73 -0.30
N ALA A 86 12.63 -8.86 -0.76
CA ALA A 86 13.09 -10.06 -1.44
C ALA A 86 12.88 -11.32 -0.58
N ASN A 87 12.35 -12.38 -1.21
CA ASN A 87 11.94 -13.62 -0.57
C ASN A 87 12.76 -14.85 -1.03
N ASN A 88 13.90 -14.62 -1.69
CA ASN A 88 14.77 -15.66 -2.23
C ASN A 88 15.45 -16.53 -1.15
N SER A 89 15.64 -16.01 0.06
CA SER A 89 16.21 -16.73 1.20
C SER A 89 15.68 -16.22 2.53
N ASP A 90 15.71 -17.06 3.57
CA ASP A 90 15.31 -16.65 4.93
C ASP A 90 16.24 -15.57 5.48
N THR A 91 17.54 -15.66 5.17
CA THR A 91 18.53 -14.64 5.52
C THR A 91 18.19 -13.29 4.91
N ALA A 92 17.80 -13.23 3.63
CA ALA A 92 17.41 -11.99 2.98
C ALA A 92 16.18 -11.36 3.64
N VAL A 93 15.14 -12.14 3.89
CA VAL A 93 13.92 -11.69 4.57
C VAL A 93 14.24 -11.08 5.92
N VAL A 94 15.02 -11.79 6.75
CA VAL A 94 15.38 -11.32 8.09
C VAL A 94 16.27 -10.08 8.03
N ALA A 95 17.29 -10.07 7.17
CA ALA A 95 18.22 -8.94 7.04
C ALA A 95 17.51 -7.67 6.57
N LEU A 96 16.72 -7.75 5.49
CA LEU A 96 15.99 -6.61 4.94
C LEU A 96 14.93 -6.10 5.92
N THR A 97 14.23 -7.00 6.61
CA THR A 97 13.26 -6.61 7.64
C THR A 97 13.93 -5.88 8.80
N LYS A 98 15.11 -6.34 9.24
CA LYS A 98 15.89 -5.64 10.29
C LYS A 98 16.34 -4.25 9.83
N LEU A 99 16.87 -4.11 8.62
CA LEU A 99 17.28 -2.82 8.07
C LEU A 99 16.10 -1.84 7.95
N ALA A 100 14.96 -2.31 7.42
CA ALA A 100 13.76 -1.50 7.30
C ALA A 100 13.16 -1.13 8.68
N SER A 101 13.27 -2.02 9.67
CA SER A 101 12.86 -1.75 11.06
C SER A 101 13.71 -0.67 11.70
N HIS A 102 15.03 -0.79 11.57
CA HIS A 102 15.97 0.20 12.10
C HIS A 102 15.78 1.58 11.44
N ALA A 103 15.65 1.63 10.11
CA ALA A 103 15.38 2.87 9.38
C ALA A 103 14.05 3.51 9.80
N LYS A 104 13.00 2.70 10.02
CA LYS A 104 11.72 3.18 10.54
C LYS A 104 11.85 3.71 11.97
N GLU A 105 12.53 3.00 12.86
CA GLU A 105 12.69 3.43 14.26
C GLU A 105 13.37 4.79 14.36
N LEU A 106 14.44 5.00 13.59
CA LEU A 106 15.20 6.25 13.58
C LEU A 106 14.63 7.32 12.62
N GLN A 107 13.60 6.98 11.85
CA GLN A 107 13.06 7.83 10.78
C GLN A 107 14.14 8.33 9.80
N THR A 108 15.16 7.50 9.55
CA THR A 108 16.24 7.81 8.64
C THR A 108 15.80 7.61 7.20
N ILE A 109 16.50 8.31 6.31
CA ILE A 109 16.26 8.19 4.89
C ILE A 109 17.03 6.94 4.40
N VAL A 110 16.51 6.26 3.38
CA VAL A 110 17.09 5.05 2.80
C VAL A 110 17.14 5.12 1.29
N ASN A 111 18.08 4.38 0.71
CA ASN A 111 18.11 4.08 -0.72
C ASN A 111 17.86 2.59 -0.92
N CYS A 112 16.92 2.24 -1.79
CA CYS A 112 16.50 0.86 -2.01
C CYS A 112 16.70 0.45 -3.48
N ARG A 113 17.18 -0.76 -3.71
CA ARG A 113 17.25 -1.35 -5.05
C ARG A 113 16.06 -2.26 -5.28
N GLN A 114 15.21 -1.88 -6.22
CA GLN A 114 14.10 -2.68 -6.70
C GLN A 114 14.52 -3.42 -7.97
N GLU A 115 14.30 -4.73 -8.01
CA GLU A 115 14.60 -5.54 -9.20
C GLU A 115 13.38 -5.69 -10.11
N ALA A 116 13.56 -6.38 -11.24
CA ALA A 116 12.50 -6.63 -12.22
C ALA A 116 11.31 -7.45 -11.67
N ASP A 117 11.48 -8.12 -10.53
CA ASP A 117 10.39 -8.79 -9.81
C ASP A 117 9.53 -7.83 -8.97
N GLY A 118 9.87 -6.54 -8.97
CA GLY A 118 9.20 -5.51 -8.17
C GLY A 118 9.50 -5.58 -6.68
N MET A 119 10.42 -6.44 -6.24
CA MET A 119 10.81 -6.58 -4.84
C MET A 119 12.08 -5.78 -4.53
N ILE A 120 12.28 -5.46 -3.26
CA ILE A 120 13.49 -4.80 -2.79
C ILE A 120 14.54 -5.83 -2.41
N HIS A 121 15.68 -5.80 -3.11
CA HIS A 121 16.80 -6.72 -2.88
C HIS A 121 17.90 -6.10 -2.03
N GLU A 122 18.00 -4.76 -2.02
CA GLU A 122 19.02 -4.04 -1.25
C GLU A 122 18.43 -2.81 -0.57
N ILE A 123 18.89 -2.53 0.65
CA ILE A 123 18.54 -1.34 1.44
C ILE A 123 19.83 -0.77 2.01
N TYR A 124 20.10 0.50 1.71
CA TYR A 124 21.16 1.28 2.32
C TYR A 124 20.52 2.29 3.26
N ALA A 125 20.78 2.14 4.56
CA ALA A 125 20.32 3.02 5.62
C ALA A 125 21.54 3.69 6.28
N TRP A 126 21.38 4.96 6.64
CA TRP A 126 22.39 5.79 7.31
C TRP A 126 21.96 6.18 8.72
#